data_AF-A0A1T4XBE3-F1
#
_entry.id   AF-A0A1T4XBE3-F1
#
_cell.length_a   1.000
_cell.length_b   1.000
_cell.length_c   1.000
_cell.angle_alpha   90.00
_cell.angle_beta   90.00
_cell.angle_gamma   90.00
#
_symmetry.space_group_name_H-M   'P 1'
#
loop_
_entity.id
_entity.type
_entity.pdbx_description
1 polymer ?
#
loop_
_entity_poly.entity_id
_entity_poly.type
_entity_poly.pdbx_seq_one_letter_code
_entity_poly.pdbx_strand_id
1 'polypeptide(L)'
;MEIFKGYIPLKGKKPIEEYKNRKEFYNYDYIRKTRNDYGGILKDDIVQIDLDSMEEAEIIKAMIIDLNVKCSILKTDRGMHFYFKNTDLKTRKVKVKTPIGLTVDVGLGLKNAVVPLKVGGKTRRWLNKTDEVDFLPEWLKPIKFAPDFSNLDEGDGRNQELFNYILTLQSEGFSKDSIRNIITLINRYVLKTPVDQRELDTILRDGAFLKQSFYKKSKFLHDQFAKFLKEEEHIIKINNQLHVYKDGIYKNSTLEIESAMIKHLSELNKAKRNETINYLELITNNVIPSFEDYNRIAFNNGIYNIIDDSFTEHSPDFIITNKIPWDYNPNAYFELADKTLDKISCNDAEIRSVLEELIGYTFYRRNEIGKAFILTGEKQNGKSTFLDMVTTLIGISNIAALDLKELGERFKTAELFGKLANIGDDIGDEFIAEPSMFKKLVTGDRVNAERKGKDPFDFNNYSKLLFSANNVPRVKDKTGAVQRRLLIIPFKAKFTADDPDFRPDIKYELRTKESMEYLILLGLKGLKRILQNKKFTKSIQVEHELKEYEKTNNPIIEFYEEYETQVENEPTKNVYKNYLEFCLNNNLQPLSHIEFSRQITKRFGYKIIDKKIDGKKYRIFVKL
;
A
#
# COMPACT_ATOMS: atom_id res chain seq x y z
N MET A 1 30.91 23.77 48.06
CA MET A 1 31.69 22.60 47.56
C MET A 1 33.04 23.06 47.03
N GLU A 2 34.13 22.38 47.40
CA GLU A 2 35.46 22.65 46.84
C GLU A 2 35.52 22.13 45.39
N ILE A 3 35.74 23.00 44.40
CA ILE A 3 35.79 22.64 42.95
C ILE A 3 37.04 21.80 42.62
N PHE A 4 38.05 21.87 43.48
CA PHE A 4 39.34 21.21 43.31
C PHE A 4 39.49 20.07 44.31
N LYS A 5 40.18 18.99 43.91
CA LYS A 5 40.59 17.89 44.79
C LYS A 5 42.00 18.06 45.35
N GLY A 6 42.68 19.12 44.96
CA GLY A 6 43.99 19.53 45.47
C GLY A 6 44.71 20.45 44.50
N TYR A 7 45.99 20.70 44.75
CA TYR A 7 46.74 21.76 44.09
C TYR A 7 48.14 21.30 43.64
N ILE A 8 48.71 22.00 42.67
CA ILE A 8 50.03 21.70 42.08
C ILE A 8 50.82 22.99 41.82
N PRO A 9 52.16 23.00 41.98
CA PRO A 9 52.97 24.15 41.61
C PRO A 9 52.99 24.38 40.09
N LEU A 10 53.04 25.66 39.70
CA LEU A 10 53.18 26.09 38.32
C LEU A 10 54.46 26.93 38.14
N LYS A 11 54.90 27.08 36.90
CA LYS A 11 55.80 28.16 36.45
C LYS A 11 55.06 28.92 35.35
N GLY A 12 54.59 30.12 35.67
CA GLY A 12 53.57 30.79 34.86
C GLY A 12 52.28 29.97 34.84
N LYS A 13 51.80 29.58 33.64
CA LYS A 13 50.59 28.76 33.47
C LYS A 13 50.86 27.25 33.40
N LYS A 14 52.13 26.82 33.38
CA LYS A 14 52.51 25.43 33.12
C LYS A 14 52.80 24.67 34.42
N PRO A 15 52.25 23.46 34.62
CA PRO A 15 52.65 22.58 35.72
C PRO A 15 54.12 22.22 35.62
N ILE A 16 54.83 22.25 36.76
CA ILE A 16 56.25 21.85 36.85
C ILE A 16 56.43 20.41 37.35
N GLU A 17 55.34 19.78 37.79
CA GLU A 17 55.30 18.40 38.25
C GLU A 17 54.33 17.59 37.38
N GLU A 18 54.56 16.28 37.28
CA GLU A 18 53.65 15.37 36.59
C GLU A 18 52.33 15.21 37.37
N TYR A 19 51.22 15.14 36.64
CA TYR A 19 49.88 15.12 37.26
C TYR A 19 48.89 14.16 36.59
N LYS A 20 49.19 13.61 35.41
CA LYS A 20 48.21 12.84 34.61
C LYS A 20 47.72 11.56 35.30
N ASN A 21 48.56 10.90 36.10
CA ASN A 21 48.23 9.67 36.83
C ASN A 21 48.37 9.81 38.36
N ARG A 22 48.52 11.05 38.84
CA ARG A 22 48.74 11.35 40.25
C ARG A 22 47.43 11.26 41.03
N LYS A 23 47.45 10.61 42.19
CA LYS A 23 46.28 10.40 43.07
C LYS A 23 46.21 11.40 44.22
N GLU A 24 47.36 11.84 44.73
CA GLU A 24 47.45 12.76 45.86
C GLU A 24 48.04 14.10 45.43
N PHE A 25 47.45 15.20 45.88
CA PHE A 25 47.86 16.55 45.52
C PHE A 25 48.07 17.39 46.79
N TYR A 26 48.77 18.51 46.67
CA TYR A 26 48.99 19.38 47.82
C TYR A 26 47.67 20.02 48.27
N ASN A 27 47.54 20.29 49.57
CA ASN A 27 46.43 21.09 50.09
C ASN A 27 46.64 22.59 49.81
N TYR A 28 45.56 23.36 49.92
CA TYR A 28 45.57 24.79 49.59
C TYR A 28 46.53 25.61 50.47
N ASP A 29 46.57 25.33 51.78
CA ASP A 29 47.38 26.08 52.74
C ASP A 29 48.88 25.91 52.53
N TYR A 30 49.30 24.71 52.17
CA TYR A 30 50.69 24.42 51.83
C TYR A 30 51.10 25.14 50.55
N ILE A 31 50.34 24.99 49.46
CA ILE A 31 50.77 25.49 48.15
C ILE A 31 50.78 27.02 48.10
N ARG A 32 49.82 27.69 48.75
CA ARG A 32 49.72 29.16 48.73
C ARG A 32 50.85 29.85 49.47
N LYS A 33 51.46 29.18 50.45
CA LYS A 33 52.59 29.68 51.26
C LYS A 33 53.94 29.37 50.62
N THR A 34 54.05 28.27 49.88
CA THR A 34 55.34 27.75 49.38
C THR A 34 55.63 28.11 47.92
N ARG A 35 54.62 28.54 47.14
CA ARG A 35 54.77 28.75 45.70
C ARG A 35 54.20 30.09 45.26
N ASN A 36 54.94 30.77 44.39
CA ASN A 36 54.49 32.03 43.78
C ASN A 36 53.36 31.81 42.77
N ASP A 37 53.44 30.70 42.01
CA ASP A 37 52.45 30.29 41.01
C ASP A 37 51.94 28.88 41.32
N TYR A 38 50.62 28.70 41.29
CA TYR A 38 49.98 27.40 41.55
C TYR A 38 48.63 27.26 40.84
N GLY A 39 48.24 26.00 40.62
CA GLY A 39 46.98 25.63 39.99
C GLY A 39 46.19 24.66 40.85
N GLY A 40 44.87 24.68 40.68
CA GLY A 40 43.96 23.70 41.26
C GLY A 40 43.73 22.53 40.29
N ILE A 41 43.62 21.31 40.82
CA ILE A 41 43.24 20.11 40.08
C ILE A 41 41.74 19.89 40.27
N LEU A 42 40.97 19.88 39.18
CA LEU A 42 39.52 19.71 39.25
C LEU A 42 39.14 18.37 39.91
N LYS A 43 38.06 18.40 40.73
CA LYS A 43 37.42 17.18 41.23
C LYS A 43 36.91 16.31 40.09
N ASP A 44 36.89 15.00 40.28
CA ASP A 44 36.60 14.02 39.23
C ASP A 44 35.25 14.23 38.55
N ASP A 45 34.24 14.62 39.31
CA ASP A 45 32.89 14.90 38.83
C ASP A 45 32.72 16.31 38.24
N ILE A 46 33.76 17.12 38.13
CA ILE A 46 33.69 18.49 37.61
C ILE A 46 34.22 18.57 36.17
N VAL A 47 33.48 19.31 35.35
CA VAL A 47 33.88 19.78 34.02
C VAL A 47 34.08 21.29 34.04
N GLN A 48 35.11 21.72 33.32
CA GLN A 48 35.41 23.11 33.04
C GLN A 48 35.12 23.40 31.57
N ILE A 49 34.36 24.46 31.33
CA ILE A 49 34.19 25.07 30.01
C ILE A 49 34.99 26.37 30.01
N ASP A 50 35.98 26.45 29.14
CA ASP A 50 36.90 27.58 29.02
C ASP A 50 36.62 28.32 27.72
N LEU A 51 36.34 29.62 27.83
CA LEU A 51 36.19 30.54 26.71
C LEU A 51 37.34 31.53 26.71
N ASP A 52 38.11 31.52 25.63
CA ASP A 52 39.26 32.40 25.40
C ASP A 52 38.87 33.77 24.79
N SER A 53 37.58 34.00 24.54
CA SER A 53 37.00 35.29 24.11
C SER A 53 36.15 35.90 25.21
N MET A 54 36.44 37.16 25.60
CA MET A 54 35.67 37.87 26.62
C MET A 54 34.23 38.13 26.15
N GLU A 55 34.03 38.37 24.86
CA GLU A 55 32.72 38.61 24.26
C GLU A 55 31.84 37.36 24.35
N GLU A 56 32.34 36.20 23.88
CA GLU A 56 31.62 34.93 24.00
C GLU A 56 31.39 34.54 25.48
N ALA A 57 32.36 34.83 26.35
CA ALA A 57 32.24 34.54 27.78
C ALA A 57 31.15 35.37 28.48
N GLU A 58 30.96 36.64 28.11
CA GLU A 58 29.88 37.47 28.67
C GLU A 58 28.50 36.98 28.21
N ILE A 59 28.37 36.43 26.99
CA ILE A 59 27.12 35.77 26.54
C ILE A 59 26.77 34.60 27.48
N ILE A 60 27.72 33.70 27.74
CA ILE A 60 27.49 32.56 28.64
C ILE A 60 27.15 33.02 30.06
N LYS A 61 27.84 34.04 30.56
CA LYS A 61 27.58 34.60 31.89
C LYS A 61 26.18 35.20 31.99
N ALA A 62 25.72 35.93 30.96
CA ALA A 62 24.35 36.45 30.90
C ALA A 62 23.31 35.32 30.90
N MET A 63 23.52 34.28 30.09
CA MET A 63 22.64 33.10 30.05
C MET A 63 22.58 32.37 31.39
N ILE A 64 23.71 32.19 32.07
CA ILE A 64 23.75 31.54 33.39
C ILE A 64 22.92 32.31 34.42
N ILE A 65 22.99 33.64 34.40
CA ILE A 65 22.23 34.51 35.31
C ILE A 65 20.74 34.45 34.98
N ASP A 66 20.36 34.65 33.71
CA ASP A 66 18.95 34.70 33.28
C ASP A 66 18.24 33.35 33.44
N LEU A 67 18.93 32.24 33.13
CA LEU A 67 18.40 30.88 33.28
C LEU A 67 18.53 30.32 34.70
N ASN A 68 19.07 31.11 35.64
CA ASN A 68 19.31 30.72 37.03
C ASN A 68 20.10 29.40 37.18
N VAL A 69 21.12 29.20 36.34
CA VAL A 69 21.97 28.01 36.37
C VAL A 69 23.02 28.16 37.46
N LYS A 70 23.10 27.21 38.38
CA LYS A 70 24.13 27.21 39.42
C LYS A 70 25.49 26.86 38.81
N CYS A 71 26.35 27.86 38.66
CA CYS A 71 27.70 27.73 38.09
C CYS A 71 28.69 28.61 38.84
N SER A 72 29.93 28.15 38.99
CA SER A 72 31.03 29.00 39.47
C SER A 72 31.85 29.52 38.29
N ILE A 73 32.23 30.80 38.34
CA ILE A 73 32.87 31.51 37.24
C ILE A 73 34.17 32.13 37.72
N LEU A 74 35.27 31.77 37.04
CA LEU A 74 36.60 32.31 37.29
C LEU A 74 37.04 33.19 36.12
N LYS A 75 37.37 34.46 36.38
CA LYS A 75 37.86 35.37 35.35
C LYS A 75 39.30 35.02 34.96
N THR A 76 39.58 35.01 33.66
CA THR A 76 40.94 34.82 33.12
C THR A 76 41.43 36.10 32.44
N ASP A 77 42.65 36.05 31.87
CA ASP A 77 43.23 37.20 31.17
C ASP A 77 42.49 37.53 29.86
N ARG A 78 41.90 36.51 29.21
CA ARG A 78 41.28 36.63 27.87
C ARG A 78 39.78 36.34 27.84
N GLY A 79 39.26 35.62 28.83
CA GLY A 79 37.84 35.31 28.95
C GLY A 79 37.50 34.76 30.33
N MET A 80 36.79 33.62 30.39
CA MET A 80 36.29 33.06 31.65
C MET A 80 36.27 31.53 31.65
N HIS A 81 36.42 30.95 32.84
CA HIS A 81 36.14 29.53 33.07
C HIS A 81 34.80 29.37 33.78
N PHE A 82 34.01 28.40 33.32
CA PHE A 82 32.73 28.00 33.89
C PHE A 82 32.83 26.57 34.40
N TYR A 83 32.30 26.31 35.60
CA TYR A 83 32.40 25.01 36.26
C TYR A 83 31.03 24.38 36.51
N PHE A 84 30.87 23.13 36.07
CA PHE A 84 29.65 22.34 36.16
C PHE A 84 29.95 20.91 36.63
N LYS A 85 28.91 20.18 37.05
CA LYS A 85 29.01 18.71 37.19
C LYS A 85 29.09 18.08 35.81
N ASN A 86 30.04 17.16 35.64
CA ASN A 86 30.20 16.38 34.44
C ASN A 86 29.02 15.42 34.28
N THR A 87 28.41 15.41 33.10
CA THR A 87 27.33 14.48 32.76
C THR A 87 27.89 13.13 32.34
N ASP A 88 28.76 13.14 31.33
CA ASP A 88 29.16 11.93 30.60
C ASP A 88 30.46 12.10 29.78
N LEU A 89 31.15 13.25 29.88
CA LEU A 89 32.33 13.52 29.08
C LEU A 89 33.54 12.73 29.59
N LYS A 90 34.17 11.97 28.69
CA LYS A 90 35.31 11.07 28.99
C LYS A 90 36.67 11.58 28.51
N THR A 91 36.67 12.55 27.59
CA THR A 91 37.89 13.07 26.94
C THR A 91 37.90 14.59 26.94
N ARG A 92 39.09 15.17 27.11
CA ARG A 92 39.29 16.62 26.95
C ARG A 92 39.05 17.01 25.49
N LYS A 93 38.59 18.24 25.27
CA LYS A 93 38.35 18.81 23.93
C LYS A 93 39.00 20.19 23.88
N VAL A 94 39.50 20.56 22.70
CA VAL A 94 40.15 21.84 22.44
C VAL A 94 39.52 22.41 21.18
N LYS A 95 39.15 23.70 21.20
CA LYS A 95 38.52 24.45 20.12
C LYS A 95 37.32 23.72 19.50
N VAL A 96 36.41 23.24 20.35
CA VAL A 96 35.20 22.53 19.92
C VAL A 96 34.00 23.46 19.96
N LYS A 97 33.02 23.21 19.08
CA LYS A 97 31.77 23.98 19.04
C LYS A 97 30.78 23.48 20.09
N THR A 98 29.94 24.40 20.55
CA THR A 98 28.74 24.12 21.35
C THR A 98 27.48 24.23 20.49
N PRO A 99 26.33 23.67 20.90
CA PRO A 99 25.07 23.81 20.18
C PRO A 99 24.61 25.24 19.95
N ILE A 100 25.12 26.22 20.70
CA ILE A 100 24.81 27.64 20.49
C ILE A 100 25.86 28.36 19.62
N GLY A 101 26.76 27.63 18.97
CA GLY A 101 27.75 28.17 18.01
C GLY A 101 29.07 28.65 18.60
N LEU A 102 29.17 28.75 19.93
CA LEU A 102 30.37 29.26 20.62
C LEU A 102 31.49 28.22 20.68
N THR A 103 32.73 28.70 20.75
CA THR A 103 33.93 27.86 20.69
C THR A 103 34.55 27.73 22.07
N VAL A 104 34.72 26.50 22.56
CA VAL A 104 35.17 26.24 23.93
C VAL A 104 36.32 25.24 23.99
N ASP A 105 37.12 25.37 25.05
CA ASP A 105 38.03 24.34 25.53
C ASP A 105 37.40 23.61 26.72
N VAL A 106 37.57 22.29 26.80
CA VAL A 106 36.95 21.45 27.83
C VAL A 106 37.99 20.78 28.71
N GLY A 107 38.05 21.22 29.96
CA GLY A 107 38.81 20.60 31.03
C GLY A 107 37.97 19.57 31.79
N LEU A 108 38.55 18.40 32.08
CA LEU A 108 37.88 17.34 32.85
C LEU A 108 38.64 17.00 34.11
N GLY A 109 37.91 16.95 35.23
CA GLY A 109 38.37 16.42 36.51
C GLY A 109 38.88 14.99 36.43
N LEU A 110 38.13 14.10 35.76
CA LEU A 110 38.52 12.70 35.49
C LEU A 110 39.89 12.55 34.79
N LYS A 111 40.41 13.64 34.20
CA LYS A 111 41.72 13.67 33.54
C LYS A 111 42.72 14.57 34.29
N ASN A 112 42.47 14.92 35.55
CA ASN A 112 43.26 15.85 36.35
C ASN A 112 43.50 17.18 35.62
N ALA A 113 42.43 17.81 35.09
CA ALA A 113 42.55 19.14 34.49
C ALA A 113 43.08 20.15 35.50
N VAL A 114 44.12 20.87 35.08
CA VAL A 114 44.81 21.87 35.90
C VAL A 114 44.28 23.25 35.54
N VAL A 115 43.76 23.96 36.54
CA VAL A 115 43.30 25.34 36.42
C VAL A 115 44.33 26.25 37.07
N PRO A 116 45.00 27.14 36.33
CA PRO A 116 45.86 28.15 36.94
C PRO A 116 45.05 29.08 37.85
N LEU A 117 45.44 29.18 39.11
CA LEU A 117 44.76 30.02 40.11
C LEU A 117 45.60 31.22 40.51
N LYS A 118 46.92 31.08 40.59
CA LYS A 118 47.87 32.18 40.82
C LYS A 118 49.00 32.10 39.80
N VAL A 119 49.22 33.18 39.06
CA VAL A 119 50.19 33.26 37.96
C VAL A 119 50.91 34.59 38.02
N GLY A 120 52.24 34.58 37.98
CA GLY A 120 53.06 35.78 38.16
C GLY A 120 52.81 36.45 39.52
N GLY A 121 52.52 35.67 40.57
CA GLY A 121 52.17 36.18 41.90
C GLY A 121 50.76 36.78 42.02
N LYS A 122 49.98 36.87 40.93
CA LYS A 122 48.61 37.41 40.92
C LYS A 122 47.57 36.31 40.93
N THR A 123 46.63 36.37 41.87
CA THR A 123 45.53 35.40 41.99
C THR A 123 44.37 35.78 41.07
N ARG A 124 43.85 34.80 40.33
CA ARG A 124 42.64 34.98 39.49
C ARG A 124 41.41 35.23 40.36
N ARG A 125 40.55 36.12 39.89
CA ARG A 125 39.34 36.55 40.62
C ARG A 125 38.16 35.66 40.25
N TRP A 126 37.49 35.14 41.27
CA TRP A 126 36.15 34.54 41.14
C TRP A 126 35.12 35.64 40.94
N LEU A 127 34.29 35.52 39.90
CA LEU A 127 33.17 36.42 39.67
C LEU A 127 31.96 35.98 40.49
N ASN A 128 31.76 34.68 40.59
CA ASN A 128 30.88 34.06 41.56
C ASN A 128 31.48 32.71 42.00
N LYS A 129 31.07 32.27 43.19
CA LYS A 129 31.40 30.93 43.70
C LYS A 129 30.16 30.42 44.41
N THR A 130 29.69 29.25 43.99
CA THR A 130 28.53 28.59 44.57
C THR A 130 28.94 27.30 45.26
N ASP A 131 28.19 26.92 46.29
CA ASP A 131 28.43 25.68 47.00
C ASP A 131 27.94 24.44 46.26
N GLU A 132 27.04 24.59 45.30
CA GLU A 132 26.56 23.53 44.42
C GLU A 132 26.59 24.05 42.98
N VAL A 133 27.02 23.20 42.05
CA VAL A 133 26.95 23.49 40.61
C VAL A 133 26.04 22.48 39.93
N ASP A 134 25.31 22.94 38.93
CA ASP A 134 24.42 22.11 38.12
C ASP A 134 25.20 21.22 37.16
N PHE A 135 24.52 20.23 36.60
CA PHE A 135 25.05 19.43 35.49
C PHE A 135 25.29 20.30 34.27
N LEU A 136 26.33 19.94 33.49
CA LEU A 136 26.66 20.64 32.25
C LEU A 136 25.43 20.73 31.33
N PRO A 137 24.92 21.95 31.05
CA PRO A 137 23.73 22.11 30.24
C PRO A 137 23.93 21.60 28.81
N GLU A 138 22.86 21.06 28.20
CA GLU A 138 22.93 20.50 26.85
C GLU A 138 23.43 21.50 25.80
N TRP A 139 23.07 22.78 25.94
CA TRP A 139 23.48 23.85 25.04
C TRP A 139 24.98 24.23 25.14
N LEU A 140 25.72 23.70 26.13
CA LEU A 140 27.19 23.81 26.25
C LEU A 140 27.94 22.50 25.97
N LYS A 141 27.23 21.39 25.70
CA LYS A 141 27.90 20.11 25.44
C LYS A 141 28.65 20.16 24.11
N PRO A 142 29.91 19.70 24.05
CA PRO A 142 30.68 19.72 22.80
C PRO A 142 30.03 18.95 21.65
N ILE A 143 29.92 19.57 20.48
CA ILE A 143 29.47 18.98 19.22
C ILE A 143 30.51 19.16 18.11
N LYS A 144 30.37 18.39 17.03
CA LYS A 144 31.35 18.42 15.92
C LYS A 144 31.32 19.70 15.10
N PHE A 145 30.12 20.22 14.87
CA PHE A 145 29.90 21.35 13.98
C PHE A 145 28.75 22.22 14.50
N ALA A 146 28.95 23.53 14.42
CA ALA A 146 27.91 24.53 14.57
C ALA A 146 28.24 25.71 13.64
N PRO A 147 27.25 26.31 12.98
CA PRO A 147 27.40 27.58 12.28
C PRO A 147 27.89 28.69 13.22
N ASP A 148 28.44 29.74 12.64
CA ASP A 148 28.75 30.97 13.36
C ASP A 148 27.54 31.92 13.28
N PHE A 149 26.69 31.85 14.30
CA PHE A 149 25.46 32.65 14.37
C PHE A 149 25.70 34.14 14.66
N SER A 150 26.87 34.50 15.20
CA SER A 150 27.17 35.89 15.56
C SER A 150 27.23 36.82 14.35
N ASN A 151 27.51 36.26 13.17
CA ASN A 151 27.65 36.97 11.91
C ASN A 151 26.38 36.95 11.03
N LEU A 152 25.26 36.39 11.50
CA LEU A 152 24.01 36.32 10.74
C LEU A 152 23.09 37.50 11.05
N ASP A 153 22.69 38.27 10.02
CA ASP A 153 21.74 39.38 10.13
C ASP A 153 20.51 39.17 9.22
N GLU A 154 19.56 40.12 9.26
CA GLU A 154 18.37 40.11 8.41
C GLU A 154 18.77 40.26 6.92
N GLY A 155 18.34 39.31 6.08
CA GLY A 155 18.69 39.26 4.65
C GLY A 155 19.79 38.25 4.28
N ASP A 156 20.55 37.74 5.24
CA ASP A 156 21.67 36.80 5.02
C ASP A 156 21.25 35.32 4.95
N GLY A 157 19.95 35.05 4.79
CA GLY A 157 19.43 33.67 4.84
C GLY A 157 19.34 33.09 6.26
N ARG A 158 19.43 33.93 7.31
CA ARG A 158 19.36 33.57 8.74
C ARG A 158 18.30 32.51 9.09
N ASN A 159 17.07 32.66 8.60
CA ASN A 159 15.97 31.75 8.91
C ASN A 159 16.19 30.36 8.29
N GLN A 160 16.76 30.31 7.10
CA GLN A 160 17.14 29.04 6.44
C GLN A 160 18.30 28.36 7.18
N GLU A 161 19.26 29.13 7.68
CA GLU A 161 20.40 28.59 8.45
C GLU A 161 19.94 27.97 9.77
N LEU A 162 19.04 28.66 10.50
CA LEU A 162 18.43 28.11 11.73
C LEU A 162 17.62 26.83 11.44
N PHE A 163 16.87 26.79 10.33
CA PHE A 163 16.15 25.61 9.90
C PHE A 163 17.08 24.43 9.58
N ASN A 164 18.13 24.66 8.80
CA ASN A 164 19.14 23.64 8.48
C ASN A 164 19.84 23.14 9.75
N TYR A 165 20.03 24.03 10.72
CA TYR A 165 20.68 23.69 11.97
C TYR A 165 19.81 22.83 12.90
N ILE A 166 18.48 22.96 12.86
CA ILE A 166 17.55 22.02 13.52
C ILE A 166 17.86 20.58 13.08
N LEU A 167 18.00 20.37 11.77
CA LEU A 167 18.31 19.04 11.20
C LEU A 167 19.69 18.53 11.67
N THR A 168 20.66 19.43 11.78
CA THR A 168 22.00 19.13 12.29
C THR A 168 21.95 18.66 13.74
N LEU A 169 21.24 19.38 14.61
CA LEU A 169 21.07 19.00 16.02
C LEU A 169 20.28 17.69 16.16
N GLN A 170 19.27 17.44 15.31
CA GLN A 170 18.58 16.14 15.27
C GLN A 170 19.54 15.00 14.94
N SER A 171 20.46 15.19 13.99
CA SER A 171 21.46 14.18 13.60
C SER A 171 22.49 13.88 14.70
N GLU A 172 22.76 14.86 15.56
CA GLU A 172 23.61 14.71 16.76
C GLU A 172 22.84 14.10 17.96
N GLY A 173 21.53 13.84 17.80
CA GLY A 173 20.72 13.07 18.76
C GLY A 173 19.99 13.91 19.80
N PHE A 174 19.86 15.22 19.61
CA PHE A 174 19.09 16.08 20.52
C PHE A 174 17.58 15.84 20.39
N SER A 175 16.85 15.93 21.50
CA SER A 175 15.39 15.82 21.51
C SER A 175 14.74 17.07 20.88
N LYS A 176 13.47 16.96 20.43
CA LYS A 176 12.74 18.12 19.87
C LYS A 176 12.71 19.30 20.84
N ASP A 177 12.45 19.05 22.12
CA ASP A 177 12.37 20.09 23.15
C ASP A 177 13.74 20.70 23.45
N SER A 178 14.79 19.86 23.48
CA SER A 178 16.18 20.34 23.58
C SER A 178 16.53 21.27 22.42
N ILE A 179 16.15 20.91 21.19
CA ILE A 179 16.44 21.69 19.99
C ILE A 179 15.66 23.01 20.01
N ARG A 180 14.36 22.99 20.34
CA ARG A 180 13.56 24.21 20.51
C ARG A 180 14.22 25.16 21.49
N ASN A 181 14.65 24.63 22.65
CA ASN A 181 15.36 25.42 23.65
C ASN A 181 16.67 25.99 23.09
N ILE A 182 17.51 25.19 22.44
CA ILE A 182 18.79 25.63 21.86
C ILE A 182 18.58 26.75 20.83
N ILE A 183 17.67 26.58 19.87
CA ILE A 183 17.39 27.59 18.84
C ILE A 183 16.83 28.88 19.46
N THR A 184 15.99 28.77 20.49
CA THR A 184 15.48 29.93 21.24
C THR A 184 16.59 30.68 21.95
N LEU A 185 17.56 29.96 22.54
CA LEU A 185 18.72 30.56 23.19
C LEU A 185 19.64 31.24 22.17
N ILE A 186 19.88 30.63 21.00
CA ILE A 186 20.62 31.27 19.90
C ILE A 186 19.94 32.58 19.51
N ASN A 187 18.62 32.55 19.30
CA ASN A 187 17.85 33.73 18.91
C ASN A 187 17.94 34.88 19.90
N ARG A 188 17.92 34.57 21.20
CA ARG A 188 17.90 35.55 22.28
C ARG A 188 19.28 36.11 22.63
N TYR A 189 20.34 35.29 22.53
CA TYR A 189 21.65 35.61 23.12
C TYR A 189 22.81 35.69 22.14
N VAL A 190 22.70 35.05 20.97
CA VAL A 190 23.84 34.89 20.05
C VAL A 190 23.63 35.68 18.75
N LEU A 191 22.40 35.73 18.23
CA LEU A 191 22.11 36.53 17.05
C LEU A 191 22.26 38.03 17.35
N LYS A 192 22.84 38.76 16.40
CA LYS A 192 22.97 40.21 16.47
C LYS A 192 21.61 40.91 16.45
N THR A 193 20.72 40.45 15.58
CA THR A 193 19.32 40.88 15.49
C THR A 193 18.44 39.65 15.72
N PRO A 194 17.63 39.58 16.78
CA PRO A 194 16.72 38.47 17.01
C PRO A 194 15.64 38.37 15.91
N VAL A 195 15.27 37.13 15.58
CA VAL A 195 14.06 36.80 14.82
C VAL A 195 12.84 37.06 15.68
N ASP A 196 11.76 37.60 15.09
CA ASP A 196 10.51 37.83 15.82
C ASP A 196 9.84 36.51 16.23
N GLN A 197 8.94 36.57 17.20
CA GLN A 197 8.34 35.37 17.77
C GLN A 197 7.52 34.56 16.75
N ARG A 198 6.81 35.20 15.81
CA ARG A 198 5.97 34.48 14.83
C ARG A 198 6.82 33.75 13.79
N GLU A 199 7.91 34.36 13.36
CA GLU A 199 8.88 33.73 12.49
C GLU A 199 9.61 32.58 13.20
N LEU A 200 10.03 32.79 14.46
CA LEU A 200 10.66 31.76 15.27
C LEU A 200 9.73 30.56 15.48
N ASP A 201 8.46 30.80 15.82
CA ASP A 201 7.44 29.75 15.95
C ASP A 201 7.24 29.01 14.64
N THR A 202 7.40 29.69 13.50
CA THR A 202 7.31 29.10 12.16
C THR A 202 8.50 28.19 11.85
N ILE A 203 9.72 28.61 12.24
CA ILE A 203 10.94 27.79 12.14
C ILE A 203 10.85 26.56 13.05
N LEU A 204 10.21 26.68 14.22
CA LEU A 204 10.09 25.63 15.25
C LEU A 204 8.82 24.77 15.16
N ARG A 205 8.04 24.86 14.07
CA ARG A 205 6.84 24.02 13.87
C ARG A 205 7.20 22.54 13.84
N ASP A 206 6.26 21.67 14.23
CA ASP A 206 6.49 20.21 14.24
C ASP A 206 6.91 19.64 12.88
N GLY A 207 6.48 20.25 11.77
CA GLY A 207 6.90 19.89 10.42
C GLY A 207 8.35 20.24 10.05
N ALA A 208 9.02 21.09 10.83
CA ALA A 208 10.44 21.43 10.66
C ALA A 208 11.38 20.35 11.23
N PHE A 209 10.85 19.46 12.07
CA PHE A 209 11.58 18.33 12.60
C PHE A 209 11.35 17.11 11.70
N LEU A 210 12.43 16.49 11.20
CA LEU A 210 12.30 15.21 10.51
C LEU A 210 11.72 14.17 11.47
N LYS A 211 10.61 13.51 11.09
CA LYS A 211 10.04 12.36 11.80
C LYS A 211 11.13 11.26 11.87
N GLN A 212 11.77 11.10 13.03
CA GLN A 212 12.86 10.15 13.33
C GLN A 212 14.09 10.22 12.38
N SER A 213 15.30 10.39 12.95
CA SER A 213 16.52 10.24 12.15
C SER A 213 16.66 8.77 11.68
N PHE A 214 16.37 8.50 10.41
CA PHE A 214 16.65 7.20 9.77
C PHE A 214 18.15 6.99 9.49
N TYR A 215 19.00 7.88 9.98
CA TYR A 215 20.43 7.79 9.87
C TYR A 215 21.06 7.70 11.27
N LYS A 216 21.98 6.75 11.42
CA LYS A 216 22.90 6.69 12.57
C LYS A 216 24.30 6.98 12.05
N LYS A 217 24.79 8.20 12.30
CA LYS A 217 25.97 8.76 11.60
C LYS A 217 25.69 8.80 10.08
N SER A 218 26.57 8.25 9.25
CA SER A 218 26.39 8.16 7.79
C SER A 218 25.64 6.89 7.32
N LYS A 219 25.28 5.97 8.23
CA LYS A 219 24.59 4.72 7.88
C LYS A 219 23.08 4.93 7.90
N PHE A 220 22.44 4.60 6.78
CA PHE A 220 20.98 4.56 6.67
C PHE A 220 20.40 3.31 7.36
N LEU A 221 19.35 3.48 8.14
CA LEU A 221 18.67 2.46 8.93
C LEU A 221 17.42 1.99 8.17
N HIS A 222 17.62 1.04 7.24
CA HIS A 222 16.54 0.48 6.41
C HIS A 222 15.39 -0.11 7.23
N ASP A 223 15.69 -0.74 8.35
CA ASP A 223 14.72 -1.36 9.25
C ASP A 223 13.80 -0.34 9.91
N GLN A 224 14.36 0.80 10.36
CA GLN A 224 13.58 1.87 10.99
C GLN A 224 12.74 2.60 9.96
N PHE A 225 13.31 2.87 8.77
CA PHE A 225 12.56 3.49 7.68
C PHE A 225 11.44 2.59 7.15
N ALA A 226 11.68 1.28 7.03
CA ALA A 226 10.64 0.32 6.65
C ALA A 226 9.50 0.28 7.68
N LYS A 227 9.81 0.26 8.99
CA LYS A 227 8.79 0.33 10.04
C LYS A 227 7.97 1.62 9.97
N PHE A 228 8.64 2.75 9.77
CA PHE A 228 7.97 4.03 9.58
C PHE A 228 7.03 4.03 8.37
N LEU A 229 7.50 3.60 7.20
CA LEU A 229 6.69 3.52 5.98
C LEU A 229 5.48 2.60 6.15
N LYS A 230 5.67 1.47 6.83
CA LYS A 230 4.60 0.51 7.08
C LYS A 230 3.44 1.17 7.84
N GLU A 231 3.74 1.94 8.87
CA GLU A 231 2.72 2.60 9.69
C GLU A 231 2.13 3.85 8.99
N GLU A 232 2.97 4.70 8.42
CA GLU A 232 2.56 6.02 7.90
C GLU A 232 1.94 5.99 6.50
N GLU A 233 2.34 5.03 5.67
CA GLU A 233 1.75 4.83 4.34
C GLU A 233 0.82 3.60 4.34
N HIS A 234 0.52 3.08 5.53
CA HIS A 234 -0.35 1.91 5.76
C HIS A 234 0.00 0.76 4.82
N ILE A 235 1.24 0.26 4.85
CA ILE A 235 1.66 -0.84 3.96
C ILE A 235 1.29 -2.17 4.60
N ILE A 236 0.57 -3.01 3.86
CA ILE A 236 0.17 -4.36 4.27
C ILE A 236 0.61 -5.39 3.22
N LYS A 237 0.48 -6.68 3.55
CA LYS A 237 0.57 -7.75 2.55
C LYS A 237 -0.80 -8.38 2.31
N ILE A 238 -1.15 -8.61 1.05
CA ILE A 238 -2.32 -9.39 0.65
C ILE A 238 -1.83 -10.44 -0.34
N ASN A 239 -2.16 -11.71 -0.11
CA ASN A 239 -1.66 -12.85 -0.89
C ASN A 239 -0.13 -12.86 -1.04
N ASN A 240 0.57 -12.55 0.06
CA ASN A 240 2.03 -12.47 0.15
C ASN A 240 2.68 -11.41 -0.78
N GLN A 241 1.94 -10.39 -1.17
CA GLN A 241 2.45 -9.26 -1.96
C GLN A 241 2.21 -7.95 -1.22
N LEU A 242 3.18 -7.04 -1.23
CA LEU A 242 3.05 -5.72 -0.61
C LEU A 242 2.00 -4.86 -1.33
N HIS A 243 1.17 -4.19 -0.53
CA HIS A 243 0.19 -3.21 -0.97
C HIS A 243 0.34 -1.95 -0.13
N VAL A 244 0.29 -0.78 -0.77
CA VAL A 244 0.29 0.53 -0.12
C VAL A 244 -1.09 1.16 -0.23
N TYR A 245 -1.55 1.81 0.83
CA TYR A 245 -2.82 2.51 0.81
C TYR A 245 -2.68 3.85 0.07
N LYS A 246 -3.40 4.00 -1.05
CA LYS A 246 -3.36 5.22 -1.86
C LYS A 246 -4.66 5.41 -2.62
N ASP A 247 -5.14 6.66 -2.65
CA ASP A 247 -6.38 7.06 -3.32
C ASP A 247 -7.61 6.26 -2.87
N GLY A 248 -7.69 5.94 -1.57
CA GLY A 248 -8.81 5.24 -0.93
C GLY A 248 -8.77 3.71 -1.00
N ILE A 249 -7.73 3.12 -1.59
CA ILE A 249 -7.60 1.67 -1.76
C ILE A 249 -6.17 1.17 -1.56
N TYR A 250 -6.00 -0.13 -1.35
CA TYR A 250 -4.72 -0.82 -1.32
C TYR A 250 -4.26 -1.20 -2.72
N LYS A 251 -3.14 -0.61 -3.18
CA LYS A 251 -2.57 -0.87 -4.51
C LYS A 251 -1.36 -1.78 -4.45
N ASN A 252 -1.37 -2.82 -5.27
CA ASN A 252 -0.21 -3.68 -5.54
C ASN A 252 0.75 -3.00 -6.52
N SER A 253 1.59 -2.10 -6.03
CA SER A 253 2.54 -1.40 -6.89
C SER A 253 3.82 -1.05 -6.16
N THR A 254 4.91 -1.70 -6.55
CA THR A 254 6.26 -1.36 -6.08
C THR A 254 6.62 0.08 -6.41
N LEU A 255 6.17 0.61 -7.56
CA LEU A 255 6.41 2.00 -7.94
C LEU A 255 5.70 2.99 -7.00
N GLU A 256 4.49 2.67 -6.54
CA GLU A 256 3.76 3.51 -5.58
C GLU A 256 4.45 3.51 -4.21
N ILE A 257 4.95 2.35 -3.78
CA ILE A 257 5.77 2.23 -2.57
C ILE A 257 7.05 3.06 -2.73
N GLU A 258 7.80 2.91 -3.82
CA GLU A 258 9.01 3.70 -4.08
C GLU A 258 8.71 5.21 -4.17
N SER A 259 7.57 5.60 -4.74
CA SER A 259 7.12 7.00 -4.77
C SER A 259 6.87 7.53 -3.37
N ALA A 260 6.22 6.76 -2.49
CA ALA A 260 6.04 7.11 -1.09
C ALA A 260 7.40 7.24 -0.35
N MET A 261 8.38 6.39 -0.66
CA MET A 261 9.73 6.51 -0.11
C MET A 261 10.40 7.83 -0.50
N ILE A 262 10.32 8.21 -1.78
CA ILE A 262 10.90 9.46 -2.29
C ILE A 262 10.17 10.69 -1.75
N LYS A 263 8.86 10.59 -1.53
CA LYS A 263 8.06 11.63 -0.86
C LYS A 263 8.58 11.95 0.55
N HIS A 264 9.00 10.92 1.30
CA HIS A 264 9.53 11.10 2.67
C HIS A 264 11.03 11.38 2.72
N LEU A 265 11.82 10.81 1.80
CA LEU A 265 13.27 10.97 1.69
C LEU A 265 13.67 11.00 0.22
N SER A 266 13.82 12.20 -0.34
CA SER A 266 14.06 12.41 -1.77
C SER A 266 15.45 11.99 -2.23
N GLU A 267 16.43 11.88 -1.32
CA GLU A 267 17.82 11.55 -1.59
C GLU A 267 18.10 10.04 -1.71
N LEU A 268 17.06 9.19 -1.59
CA LEU A 268 17.20 7.74 -1.67
C LEU A 268 17.54 7.27 -3.09
N ASN A 269 18.73 6.70 -3.24
CA ASN A 269 19.11 5.96 -4.45
C ASN A 269 18.36 4.61 -4.54
N LYS A 270 18.39 3.99 -5.74
CA LYS A 270 17.70 2.72 -6.02
C LYS A 270 18.11 1.58 -5.08
N ALA A 271 19.40 1.47 -4.73
CA ALA A 271 19.88 0.42 -3.85
C ALA A 271 19.26 0.54 -2.45
N LYS A 272 19.19 1.76 -1.90
CA LYS A 272 18.54 1.99 -0.61
C LYS A 272 17.05 1.69 -0.65
N ARG A 273 16.40 1.98 -1.77
CA ARG A 273 14.98 1.70 -1.95
C ARG A 273 14.69 0.20 -1.96
N ASN A 274 15.42 -0.55 -2.79
CA ASN A 274 15.31 -2.00 -2.87
C ASN A 274 15.54 -2.68 -1.51
N GLU A 275 16.57 -2.26 -0.78
CA GLU A 275 16.87 -2.84 0.54
C GLU A 275 15.73 -2.58 1.54
N THR A 276 15.14 -1.38 1.54
CA THR A 276 13.99 -1.09 2.40
C THR A 276 12.75 -1.90 2.01
N ILE A 277 12.53 -2.12 0.70
CA ILE A 277 11.46 -3.02 0.22
C ILE A 277 11.69 -4.44 0.73
N ASN A 278 12.92 -4.95 0.68
CA ASN A 278 13.25 -6.27 1.25
C ASN A 278 12.92 -6.32 2.76
N TYR A 279 13.21 -5.25 3.52
CA TYR A 279 12.79 -5.17 4.92
C TYR A 279 11.26 -5.14 5.07
N LEU A 280 10.54 -4.37 4.25
CA LEU A 280 9.07 -4.35 4.22
C LEU A 280 8.51 -5.76 3.96
N GLU A 281 9.09 -6.51 3.02
CA GLU A 281 8.73 -7.91 2.77
C GLU A 281 8.91 -8.79 4.01
N LEU A 282 9.89 -8.53 4.87
CA LEU A 282 10.13 -9.34 6.06
C LEU A 282 9.25 -8.93 7.26
N ILE A 283 8.96 -7.64 7.44
CA ILE A 283 8.30 -7.11 8.65
C ILE A 283 6.78 -6.89 8.50
N THR A 284 6.26 -6.98 7.27
CA THR A 284 4.85 -6.73 6.98
C THR A 284 4.07 -8.03 7.01
N ASN A 285 3.08 -8.11 7.90
CA ASN A 285 2.24 -9.29 8.05
C ASN A 285 1.27 -9.43 6.88
N ASN A 286 0.99 -10.67 6.49
CA ASN A 286 -0.06 -10.97 5.51
C ASN A 286 -1.43 -10.83 6.17
N VAL A 287 -2.28 -10.01 5.57
CA VAL A 287 -3.64 -9.75 5.97
C VAL A 287 -4.58 -10.46 5.01
N ILE A 288 -5.62 -11.08 5.57
CA ILE A 288 -6.71 -11.69 4.81
C ILE A 288 -7.90 -10.74 4.97
N PRO A 289 -8.46 -10.20 3.87
CA PRO A 289 -9.65 -9.36 3.95
C PRO A 289 -10.77 -10.06 4.72
N SER A 290 -11.45 -9.32 5.58
CA SER A 290 -12.58 -9.83 6.35
C SER A 290 -13.78 -10.07 5.42
N PHE A 291 -14.77 -10.83 5.91
CA PHE A 291 -16.03 -11.00 5.17
C PHE A 291 -16.71 -9.65 4.88
N GLU A 292 -16.65 -8.72 5.84
CA GLU A 292 -17.24 -7.39 5.75
C GLU A 292 -16.55 -6.51 4.71
N ASP A 293 -15.24 -6.66 4.50
CA ASP A 293 -14.51 -5.92 3.47
C ASP A 293 -15.02 -6.23 2.07
N TYR A 294 -15.56 -7.44 1.83
CA TYR A 294 -16.14 -7.79 0.53
C TYR A 294 -17.48 -7.10 0.26
N ASN A 295 -18.16 -6.63 1.30
CA ASN A 295 -19.42 -5.89 1.20
C ASN A 295 -19.20 -4.39 0.91
N ARG A 296 -17.95 -3.93 0.97
CA ARG A 296 -17.57 -2.51 0.78
C ARG A 296 -17.12 -2.25 -0.65
N ILE A 297 -17.73 -1.29 -1.33
CA ILE A 297 -17.40 -0.90 -2.70
C ILE A 297 -16.79 0.50 -2.67
N ALA A 298 -15.55 0.64 -3.14
CA ALA A 298 -14.88 1.93 -3.19
C ALA A 298 -15.23 2.68 -4.49
N PHE A 299 -15.68 3.92 -4.33
CA PHE A 299 -15.94 4.90 -5.37
C PHE A 299 -14.93 6.06 -5.26
N ASN A 300 -14.96 7.06 -6.13
CA ASN A 300 -14.04 8.19 -6.02
C ASN A 300 -14.25 8.99 -4.72
N ASN A 301 -15.50 9.22 -4.34
CA ASN A 301 -15.91 10.07 -3.23
C ASN A 301 -16.09 9.34 -1.89
N GLY A 302 -15.86 8.02 -1.81
CA GLY A 302 -15.97 7.28 -0.55
C GLY A 302 -16.22 5.78 -0.74
N ILE A 303 -16.68 5.13 0.33
CA ILE A 303 -16.90 3.69 0.40
C ILE A 303 -18.37 3.42 0.71
N TYR A 304 -19.01 2.62 -0.13
CA TYR A 304 -20.40 2.20 0.02
C TYR A 304 -20.47 0.78 0.59
N ASN A 305 -21.29 0.57 1.61
CA ASN A 305 -21.58 -0.76 2.15
C ASN A 305 -22.88 -1.32 1.53
N ILE A 306 -22.78 -2.44 0.81
CA ILE A 306 -23.91 -3.06 0.10
C ILE A 306 -24.99 -3.66 1.02
N ILE A 307 -24.68 -3.85 2.31
CA ILE A 307 -25.57 -4.49 3.27
C ILE A 307 -26.54 -3.50 3.91
N ASP A 308 -26.05 -2.35 4.35
CA ASP A 308 -26.80 -1.36 5.15
C ASP A 308 -26.95 0.01 4.49
N ASP A 309 -26.41 0.17 3.27
CA ASP A 309 -26.44 1.38 2.46
C ASP A 309 -25.69 2.57 3.06
N SER A 310 -24.86 2.34 4.07
CA SER A 310 -23.99 3.36 4.61
C SER A 310 -22.92 3.77 3.60
N PHE A 311 -22.61 5.06 3.60
CA PHE A 311 -21.56 5.65 2.79
C PHE A 311 -20.62 6.43 3.69
N THR A 312 -19.34 6.04 3.69
CA THR A 312 -18.31 6.62 4.57
C THR A 312 -17.17 7.20 3.76
N GLU A 313 -16.36 8.05 4.40
CA GLU A 313 -15.07 8.44 3.86
C GLU A 313 -14.14 7.23 3.68
N HIS A 314 -13.12 7.42 2.86
CA HIS A 314 -12.07 6.43 2.64
C HIS A 314 -11.28 6.18 3.93
N SER A 315 -11.07 4.92 4.30
CA SER A 315 -10.24 4.54 5.44
C SER A 315 -9.29 3.39 5.11
N PRO A 316 -8.01 3.44 5.54
CA PRO A 316 -7.08 2.33 5.45
C PRO A 316 -7.52 1.12 6.29
N ASP A 317 -8.46 1.28 7.23
CA ASP A 317 -8.99 0.15 8.01
C ASP A 317 -9.79 -0.84 7.15
N PHE A 318 -10.27 -0.41 5.96
CA PHE A 318 -11.00 -1.25 5.03
C PHE A 318 -10.10 -1.81 3.94
N ILE A 319 -10.02 -3.14 3.85
CA ILE A 319 -9.10 -3.80 2.92
C ILE A 319 -9.75 -3.96 1.54
N ILE A 320 -9.63 -2.91 0.73
CA ILE A 320 -10.20 -2.82 -0.61
C ILE A 320 -9.08 -2.64 -1.64
N THR A 321 -9.01 -3.50 -2.67
CA THR A 321 -7.96 -3.46 -3.71
C THR A 321 -8.42 -2.85 -5.04
N ASN A 322 -9.70 -2.52 -5.16
CA ASN A 322 -10.32 -2.05 -6.40
C ASN A 322 -11.19 -0.84 -6.11
N LYS A 323 -11.12 0.15 -6.99
CA LYS A 323 -11.96 1.35 -6.95
C LYS A 323 -12.68 1.51 -8.27
N ILE A 324 -13.98 1.73 -8.22
CA ILE A 324 -14.79 2.16 -9.36
C ILE A 324 -14.52 3.66 -9.54
N PRO A 325 -14.01 4.11 -10.70
CA PRO A 325 -13.43 5.46 -10.85
C PRO A 325 -14.47 6.57 -11.06
N TRP A 326 -15.62 6.46 -10.38
CA TRP A 326 -16.74 7.41 -10.46
C TRP A 326 -17.28 7.68 -9.07
N ASP A 327 -17.99 8.79 -8.91
CA ASP A 327 -18.63 9.14 -7.64
C ASP A 327 -19.89 8.29 -7.44
N TYR A 328 -20.18 7.93 -6.19
CA TYR A 328 -21.50 7.46 -5.81
C TYR A 328 -22.44 8.67 -5.64
N ASN A 329 -23.51 8.71 -6.43
CA ASN A 329 -24.55 9.73 -6.34
C ASN A 329 -25.93 9.04 -6.18
N PRO A 330 -26.56 9.11 -4.99
CA PRO A 330 -27.83 8.43 -4.72
C PRO A 330 -29.01 8.94 -5.56
N ASN A 331 -28.88 10.12 -6.17
CA ASN A 331 -29.93 10.77 -6.97
C ASN A 331 -29.67 10.70 -8.47
N ALA A 332 -28.67 9.93 -8.92
CA ALA A 332 -28.32 9.84 -10.33
C ALA A 332 -29.47 9.29 -11.18
N TYR A 333 -29.75 9.97 -12.29
CA TYR A 333 -30.63 9.50 -13.34
C TYR A 333 -30.13 10.05 -14.67
N PHE A 334 -30.08 9.21 -15.69
CA PHE A 334 -29.68 9.62 -17.03
C PHE A 334 -30.53 8.94 -18.09
N GLU A 335 -31.43 9.72 -18.70
CA GLU A 335 -32.46 9.23 -19.61
C GLU A 335 -31.89 8.47 -20.82
N LEU A 336 -30.76 8.92 -21.38
CA LEU A 336 -30.15 8.25 -22.53
C LEU A 336 -29.66 6.84 -22.18
N ALA A 337 -29.00 6.67 -21.03
CA ALA A 337 -28.57 5.35 -20.57
C ALA A 337 -29.79 4.45 -20.27
N ASP A 338 -30.83 5.01 -19.66
CA ASP A 338 -32.03 4.27 -19.32
C ASP A 338 -32.75 3.72 -20.56
N LYS A 339 -33.04 4.60 -21.54
CA LYS A 339 -33.64 4.24 -22.82
C LYS A 339 -32.77 3.26 -23.61
N THR A 340 -31.45 3.42 -23.55
CA THR A 340 -30.53 2.50 -24.25
C THR A 340 -30.63 1.10 -23.68
N LEU A 341 -30.60 0.96 -22.35
CA LEU A 341 -30.72 -0.35 -21.70
C LEU A 341 -32.11 -0.98 -21.91
N ASP A 342 -33.17 -0.17 -21.96
CA ASP A 342 -34.52 -0.65 -22.32
C ASP A 342 -34.54 -1.17 -23.76
N LYS A 343 -33.98 -0.41 -24.70
CA LYS A 343 -33.87 -0.85 -26.11
C LYS A 343 -33.03 -2.12 -26.25
N ILE A 344 -31.87 -2.20 -25.58
CA ILE A 344 -31.01 -3.40 -25.55
C ILE A 344 -31.78 -4.62 -25.04
N SER A 345 -32.60 -4.43 -24.00
CA SER A 345 -33.43 -5.50 -23.43
C SER A 345 -34.70 -5.79 -24.23
N CYS A 346 -34.95 -5.10 -25.36
CA CYS A 346 -36.21 -5.15 -26.10
C CYS A 346 -37.45 -4.83 -25.23
N ASN A 347 -37.30 -3.97 -24.22
CA ASN A 347 -38.30 -3.68 -23.18
C ASN A 347 -38.75 -4.92 -22.37
N ASP A 348 -37.94 -5.98 -22.37
CA ASP A 348 -38.15 -7.16 -21.51
C ASP A 348 -37.58 -6.87 -20.12
N ALA A 349 -38.48 -6.75 -19.13
CA ALA A 349 -38.13 -6.43 -17.75
C ALA A 349 -37.24 -7.50 -17.08
N GLU A 350 -37.36 -8.77 -17.48
CA GLU A 350 -36.52 -9.85 -16.95
C GLU A 350 -35.09 -9.73 -17.50
N ILE A 351 -34.94 -9.48 -18.81
CA ILE A 351 -33.62 -9.24 -19.42
C ILE A 351 -32.98 -7.97 -18.86
N ARG A 352 -33.76 -6.88 -18.75
CA ARG A 352 -33.31 -5.63 -18.14
C ARG A 352 -32.77 -5.88 -16.73
N SER A 353 -33.52 -6.61 -15.90
CA SER A 353 -33.10 -6.96 -14.54
C SER A 353 -31.80 -7.77 -14.53
N VAL A 354 -31.64 -8.74 -15.45
CA VAL A 354 -30.40 -9.55 -15.56
C VAL A 354 -29.19 -8.71 -15.98
N LEU A 355 -29.36 -7.72 -16.87
CA LEU A 355 -28.28 -6.82 -17.28
C LEU A 355 -27.82 -5.91 -16.12
N GLU A 356 -28.77 -5.36 -15.35
CA GLU A 356 -28.46 -4.56 -14.15
C GLU A 356 -27.78 -5.40 -13.06
N GLU A 357 -28.25 -6.64 -12.87
CA GLU A 357 -27.64 -7.62 -11.98
C GLU A 357 -26.22 -7.98 -12.41
N LEU A 358 -25.98 -8.18 -13.71
CA LEU A 358 -24.65 -8.41 -14.26
C LEU A 358 -23.73 -7.24 -13.94
N ILE A 359 -24.17 -6.00 -14.21
CA ILE A 359 -23.44 -4.78 -13.86
C ILE A 359 -23.09 -4.79 -12.36
N GLY A 360 -24.09 -4.97 -11.51
CA GLY A 360 -23.92 -5.00 -10.06
C GLY A 360 -22.96 -6.06 -9.58
N TYR A 361 -23.03 -7.26 -10.17
CA TYR A 361 -22.16 -8.37 -9.80
C TYR A 361 -20.69 -8.04 -10.07
N THR A 362 -20.37 -7.24 -11.08
CA THR A 362 -18.98 -6.78 -11.32
C THR A 362 -18.40 -5.96 -10.17
N PHE A 363 -19.21 -5.32 -9.33
CA PHE A 363 -18.72 -4.54 -8.20
C PHE A 363 -18.25 -5.41 -7.03
N TYR A 364 -18.69 -6.67 -7.00
CA TYR A 364 -18.58 -7.53 -5.84
C TYR A 364 -17.37 -8.47 -5.92
N ARG A 365 -16.48 -8.39 -4.92
CA ARG A 365 -15.21 -9.12 -4.88
C ARG A 365 -15.33 -10.57 -4.39
N ARG A 366 -16.46 -11.23 -4.66
CA ARG A 366 -16.70 -12.67 -4.38
C ARG A 366 -17.51 -13.33 -5.48
N ASN A 367 -17.31 -14.62 -5.69
CA ASN A 367 -17.92 -15.40 -6.77
C ASN A 367 -18.96 -16.43 -6.30
N GLU A 368 -19.64 -16.16 -5.18
CA GLU A 368 -20.52 -17.13 -4.51
C GLU A 368 -21.73 -17.60 -5.32
N ILE A 369 -22.19 -16.83 -6.31
CA ILE A 369 -23.28 -17.23 -7.21
C ILE A 369 -22.78 -18.18 -8.31
N GLY A 370 -21.48 -18.16 -8.59
CA GLY A 370 -20.84 -19.10 -9.52
C GLY A 370 -21.32 -18.98 -10.96
N LYS A 371 -21.50 -17.75 -11.46
CA LYS A 371 -21.98 -17.48 -12.82
C LYS A 371 -20.96 -16.76 -13.71
N ALA A 372 -20.90 -17.20 -14.97
CA ALA A 372 -20.25 -16.53 -16.09
C ALA A 372 -21.31 -16.14 -17.12
N PHE A 373 -21.04 -15.07 -17.85
CA PHE A 373 -21.99 -14.45 -18.77
C PHE A 373 -21.51 -14.59 -20.20
N ILE A 374 -22.43 -14.98 -21.09
CA ILE A 374 -22.18 -15.00 -22.52
C ILE A 374 -23.28 -14.18 -23.19
N LEU A 375 -22.89 -13.10 -23.85
CA LEU A 375 -23.79 -12.20 -24.57
C LEU A 375 -23.86 -12.68 -26.02
N THR A 376 -25.01 -13.21 -26.45
CA THR A 376 -25.22 -13.76 -27.79
C THR A 376 -26.07 -12.82 -28.64
N GLY A 377 -25.94 -12.92 -29.96
CA GLY A 377 -26.79 -12.20 -30.90
C GLY A 377 -26.05 -11.83 -32.17
N GLU A 378 -26.74 -11.25 -33.14
CA GLU A 378 -26.14 -10.89 -34.43
C GLU A 378 -25.41 -9.53 -34.40
N LYS A 379 -25.20 -8.91 -35.56
CA LYS A 379 -24.62 -7.56 -35.67
C LYS A 379 -25.66 -6.51 -35.31
N GLN A 380 -25.19 -5.35 -34.85
CA GLN A 380 -26.02 -4.16 -34.60
C GLN A 380 -27.12 -4.33 -33.53
N ASN A 381 -26.83 -5.07 -32.46
CA ASN A 381 -27.76 -5.36 -31.36
C ASN A 381 -27.39 -4.71 -30.01
N GLY A 382 -26.35 -3.87 -29.97
CA GLY A 382 -25.94 -3.16 -28.77
C GLY A 382 -25.00 -3.92 -27.83
N LYS A 383 -24.55 -5.15 -28.16
CA LYS A 383 -23.58 -5.91 -27.34
C LYS A 383 -22.30 -5.12 -27.04
N SER A 384 -21.64 -4.61 -28.08
CA SER A 384 -20.39 -3.86 -27.93
C SER A 384 -20.61 -2.52 -27.20
N THR A 385 -21.81 -1.93 -27.31
CA THR A 385 -22.18 -0.73 -26.55
C THR A 385 -22.31 -1.05 -25.06
N PHE A 386 -23.02 -2.13 -24.71
CA PHE A 386 -23.16 -2.57 -23.32
C PHE A 386 -21.82 -2.94 -22.68
N LEU A 387 -20.99 -3.73 -23.36
CA LEU A 387 -19.65 -4.08 -22.86
C LEU A 387 -18.78 -2.85 -22.63
N ASP A 388 -18.91 -1.84 -23.48
CA ASP A 388 -18.20 -0.57 -23.33
C ASP A 388 -18.71 0.27 -22.16
N MET A 389 -20.03 0.28 -21.93
CA MET A 389 -20.62 0.90 -20.73
C MET A 389 -20.07 0.23 -19.47
N VAL A 390 -20.07 -1.11 -19.40
CA VAL A 390 -19.51 -1.86 -18.27
C VAL A 390 -18.01 -1.57 -18.12
N THR A 391 -17.27 -1.55 -19.23
CA THR A 391 -15.82 -1.28 -19.25
C THR A 391 -15.49 0.12 -18.71
N THR A 392 -16.25 1.11 -19.15
CA THR A 392 -16.10 2.50 -18.72
C THR A 392 -16.48 2.66 -17.26
N LEU A 393 -17.55 1.99 -16.84
CA LEU A 393 -18.08 2.00 -15.47
C LEU A 393 -17.07 1.46 -14.47
N ILE A 394 -16.58 0.24 -14.64
CA ILE A 394 -15.63 -0.33 -13.68
C ILE A 394 -14.22 0.19 -13.90
N GLY A 395 -13.90 0.73 -15.07
CA GLY A 395 -12.61 1.31 -15.41
C GLY A 395 -11.55 0.28 -15.83
N ILE A 396 -10.68 0.69 -16.76
CA ILE A 396 -9.67 -0.17 -17.42
C ILE A 396 -8.75 -0.88 -16.42
N SER A 397 -8.41 -0.23 -15.31
CA SER A 397 -7.55 -0.82 -14.27
C SER A 397 -8.15 -2.08 -13.62
N ASN A 398 -9.48 -2.23 -13.63
CA ASN A 398 -10.22 -3.33 -13.04
C ASN A 398 -10.56 -4.45 -14.04
N ILE A 399 -10.05 -4.38 -15.28
CA ILE A 399 -10.41 -5.30 -16.37
C ILE A 399 -9.21 -6.15 -16.78
N ALA A 400 -9.50 -7.40 -17.16
CA ALA A 400 -8.68 -8.25 -18.00
C ALA A 400 -9.46 -8.62 -19.28
N ALA A 401 -8.76 -9.04 -20.32
CA ALA A 401 -9.36 -9.34 -21.62
C ALA A 401 -8.85 -10.68 -22.16
N LEU A 402 -9.12 -11.75 -21.41
CA LEU A 402 -8.80 -13.11 -21.82
C LEU A 402 -9.96 -13.74 -22.56
N ASP A 403 -9.65 -14.48 -23.62
CA ASP A 403 -10.58 -15.42 -24.25
C ASP A 403 -10.75 -16.67 -23.40
N LEU A 404 -11.82 -17.44 -23.67
CA LEU A 404 -12.11 -18.69 -22.95
C LEU A 404 -10.96 -19.70 -22.98
N LYS A 405 -10.18 -19.78 -24.08
CA LYS A 405 -9.02 -20.66 -24.19
C LYS A 405 -7.82 -20.19 -23.35
N GLU A 406 -7.63 -18.88 -23.27
CA GLU A 406 -6.52 -18.27 -22.53
C GLU A 406 -6.68 -18.41 -21.01
N LEU A 407 -7.92 -18.61 -20.53
CA LEU A 407 -8.19 -18.89 -19.12
C LEU A 407 -7.46 -20.12 -18.59
N GLY A 408 -7.10 -21.08 -19.46
CA GLY A 408 -6.33 -22.27 -19.09
C GLY A 408 -4.81 -22.06 -19.10
N GLU A 409 -4.34 -20.94 -19.66
CA GLU A 409 -2.93 -20.65 -19.79
C GLU A 409 -2.39 -20.00 -18.52
N ARG A 410 -1.38 -20.62 -17.90
CA ARG A 410 -0.88 -20.23 -16.58
C ARG A 410 -0.41 -18.76 -16.50
N PHE A 411 0.21 -18.26 -17.56
CA PHE A 411 0.71 -16.88 -17.63
C PHE A 411 -0.42 -15.86 -17.81
N LYS A 412 -1.37 -16.14 -18.70
CA LYS A 412 -2.52 -15.27 -18.95
C LYS A 412 -3.45 -15.22 -17.74
N THR A 413 -3.69 -16.36 -17.09
CA THR A 413 -4.54 -16.46 -15.88
C THR A 413 -4.11 -15.47 -14.79
N ALA A 414 -2.81 -15.15 -14.69
CA ALA A 414 -2.29 -14.18 -13.73
C ALA A 414 -2.79 -12.74 -13.96
N GLU A 415 -3.31 -12.41 -15.15
CA GLU A 415 -3.88 -11.10 -15.48
C GLU A 415 -5.25 -10.87 -14.81
N LEU A 416 -5.95 -11.94 -14.41
CA LEU A 416 -7.20 -11.88 -13.65
C LEU A 416 -6.98 -11.46 -12.19
N PHE A 417 -5.74 -11.55 -11.70
CA PHE A 417 -5.43 -11.19 -10.32
C PHE A 417 -5.72 -9.72 -10.07
N GLY A 418 -6.57 -9.45 -9.09
CA GLY A 418 -6.92 -8.07 -8.73
C GLY A 418 -7.97 -7.44 -9.64
N LYS A 419 -8.68 -8.18 -10.50
CA LYS A 419 -9.62 -7.62 -11.48
C LYS A 419 -11.09 -7.87 -11.10
N LEU A 420 -11.94 -6.89 -11.37
CA LEU A 420 -13.40 -6.98 -11.14
C LEU A 420 -14.12 -7.73 -12.26
N ALA A 421 -13.63 -7.63 -13.49
CA ALA A 421 -14.20 -8.34 -14.64
C ALA A 421 -13.12 -8.81 -15.61
N ASN A 422 -13.42 -9.92 -16.27
CA ASN A 422 -12.78 -10.32 -17.52
C ASN A 422 -13.79 -10.11 -18.64
N ILE A 423 -13.42 -9.36 -19.68
CA ILE A 423 -14.28 -9.10 -20.83
C ILE A 423 -13.56 -9.62 -22.08
N GLY A 424 -13.98 -10.77 -22.58
CA GLY A 424 -13.53 -11.32 -23.87
C GLY A 424 -14.55 -10.98 -24.96
N ASP A 425 -14.19 -10.07 -25.87
CA ASP A 425 -15.09 -9.60 -26.93
C ASP A 425 -14.92 -10.43 -28.21
N ASP A 426 -16.03 -10.88 -28.78
CA ASP A 426 -16.14 -11.68 -30.01
C ASP A 426 -15.34 -12.98 -29.95
N ILE A 427 -15.58 -13.77 -28.90
CA ILE A 427 -14.93 -15.08 -28.75
C ILE A 427 -15.36 -16.03 -29.87
N GLY A 428 -14.38 -16.75 -30.42
CA GLY A 428 -14.61 -17.80 -31.42
C GLY A 428 -15.34 -19.01 -30.84
N ASP A 429 -15.94 -19.84 -31.71
CA ASP A 429 -16.74 -21.02 -31.37
C ASP A 429 -15.92 -22.31 -31.14
N GLU A 430 -14.60 -22.15 -30.96
CA GLU A 430 -13.64 -23.25 -30.78
C GLU A 430 -14.01 -24.15 -29.58
N PHE A 431 -13.90 -25.47 -29.77
CA PHE A 431 -14.23 -26.45 -28.73
C PHE A 431 -13.30 -26.38 -27.51
N ILE A 432 -13.87 -26.23 -26.32
CA ILE A 432 -13.14 -26.17 -25.04
C ILE A 432 -13.01 -27.57 -24.46
N ALA A 433 -11.82 -28.16 -24.60
CA ALA A 433 -11.53 -29.53 -24.15
C ALA A 433 -11.38 -29.65 -22.62
N GLU A 434 -10.85 -28.63 -21.93
CA GLU A 434 -10.52 -28.70 -20.51
C GLU A 434 -11.15 -27.55 -19.70
N PRO A 435 -12.43 -27.67 -19.29
CA PRO A 435 -13.14 -26.61 -18.57
C PRO A 435 -12.81 -26.56 -17.07
N SER A 436 -11.78 -27.27 -16.61
CA SER A 436 -11.43 -27.37 -15.19
C SER A 436 -11.05 -26.02 -14.59
N MET A 437 -10.21 -25.25 -15.29
CA MET A 437 -9.80 -23.92 -14.86
C MET A 437 -10.96 -22.93 -14.88
N PHE A 438 -11.76 -22.92 -15.96
CA PHE A 438 -12.99 -22.13 -16.05
C PHE A 438 -13.91 -22.35 -14.83
N LYS A 439 -14.17 -23.62 -14.46
CA LYS A 439 -15.02 -23.94 -13.30
C LYS A 439 -14.50 -23.35 -11.99
N LYS A 440 -13.17 -23.40 -11.78
CA LYS A 440 -12.51 -22.82 -10.59
C LYS A 440 -12.62 -21.29 -10.58
N LEU A 441 -12.29 -20.64 -11.71
CA LEU A 441 -12.34 -19.19 -11.84
C LEU A 441 -13.75 -18.64 -11.59
N VAL A 442 -14.78 -19.28 -12.16
CA VAL A 442 -16.18 -18.85 -12.02
C VAL A 442 -16.70 -18.99 -10.60
N THR A 443 -16.20 -19.97 -9.84
CA THR A 443 -16.62 -20.19 -8.44
C THR A 443 -15.73 -19.47 -7.42
N GLY A 444 -14.62 -18.89 -7.87
CA GLY A 444 -13.64 -18.24 -7.01
C GLY A 444 -12.79 -19.19 -6.19
N ASP A 445 -12.70 -20.45 -6.63
CA ASP A 445 -11.76 -21.42 -6.07
C ASP A 445 -10.32 -20.92 -6.20
N ARG A 446 -9.44 -21.40 -5.31
CA ARG A 446 -8.03 -21.05 -5.34
C ARG A 446 -7.36 -21.63 -6.59
N VAL A 447 -6.68 -20.77 -7.33
CA VAL A 447 -5.92 -21.12 -8.53
C VAL A 447 -4.47 -20.71 -8.37
N ASN A 448 -3.58 -21.46 -9.00
CA ASN A 448 -2.16 -21.14 -9.09
C ASN A 448 -1.90 -20.50 -10.45
N ALA A 449 -1.18 -19.38 -10.46
CA ALA A 449 -0.80 -18.67 -11.68
C ALA A 449 0.67 -18.27 -11.65
N GLU A 450 1.24 -18.08 -12.83
CA GLU A 450 2.65 -17.78 -13.03
C GLU A 450 2.79 -16.42 -13.71
N ARG A 451 3.75 -15.60 -13.28
CA ARG A 451 4.16 -14.39 -14.02
C ARG A 451 5.55 -14.65 -14.59
N LYS A 452 5.79 -14.21 -15.83
CA LYS A 452 7.08 -14.44 -16.50
C LYS A 452 8.23 -13.87 -15.65
N GLY A 453 9.16 -14.74 -15.25
CA GLY A 453 10.33 -14.37 -14.45
C GLY A 453 10.04 -14.04 -12.98
N LYS A 454 8.90 -14.48 -12.43
CA LYS A 454 8.56 -14.35 -11.01
C LYS A 454 8.09 -15.70 -10.46
N ASP A 455 8.13 -15.84 -9.14
CA ASP A 455 7.61 -17.04 -8.47
C ASP A 455 6.09 -17.20 -8.72
N PRO A 456 5.62 -18.45 -8.83
CA PRO A 456 4.19 -18.73 -8.89
C PRO A 456 3.49 -18.22 -7.63
N PHE A 457 2.25 -17.77 -7.79
CA PHE A 457 1.43 -17.32 -6.68
C PHE A 457 0.02 -17.87 -6.80
N ASP A 458 -0.64 -18.01 -5.66
CA ASP A 458 -2.03 -18.42 -5.62
C ASP A 458 -2.93 -17.21 -5.40
N PHE A 459 -4.11 -17.26 -5.98
CA PHE A 459 -5.16 -16.31 -5.67
C PHE A 459 -6.56 -16.93 -5.83
N ASN A 460 -7.55 -16.26 -5.25
CA ASN A 460 -8.95 -16.55 -5.47
C ASN A 460 -9.49 -15.54 -6.49
N ASN A 461 -9.99 -16.03 -7.63
CA ASN A 461 -10.57 -15.17 -8.63
C ASN A 461 -11.91 -14.60 -8.13
N TYR A 462 -12.08 -13.30 -8.19
CA TYR A 462 -13.39 -12.66 -8.02
C TYR A 462 -13.86 -11.92 -9.28
N SER A 463 -13.04 -11.90 -10.34
CA SER A 463 -13.44 -11.30 -11.60
C SER A 463 -14.67 -12.03 -12.16
N LYS A 464 -15.63 -11.25 -12.67
CA LYS A 464 -16.78 -11.81 -13.39
C LYS A 464 -16.36 -12.07 -14.82
N LEU A 465 -16.59 -13.28 -15.29
CA LEU A 465 -16.25 -13.64 -16.66
C LEU A 465 -17.41 -13.27 -17.58
N LEU A 466 -17.20 -12.27 -18.42
CA LEU A 466 -18.13 -11.78 -19.43
C LEU A 466 -17.53 -12.05 -20.80
N PHE A 467 -18.30 -12.68 -21.67
CA PHE A 467 -17.90 -12.93 -23.05
C PHE A 467 -18.99 -12.46 -24.00
N SER A 468 -18.64 -11.92 -25.16
CA SER A 468 -19.58 -11.79 -26.28
C SER A 468 -19.24 -12.82 -27.34
N ALA A 469 -20.26 -13.45 -27.90
CA ALA A 469 -20.08 -14.44 -28.95
C ALA A 469 -21.21 -14.31 -29.98
N ASN A 470 -20.95 -14.75 -31.21
CA ASN A 470 -22.03 -15.03 -32.16
C ASN A 470 -22.59 -16.44 -31.90
N ASN A 471 -21.71 -17.42 -31.72
CA ASN A 471 -22.04 -18.78 -31.33
C ASN A 471 -21.36 -19.14 -30.01
N VAL A 472 -22.10 -19.76 -29.09
CA VAL A 472 -21.53 -20.16 -27.81
C VAL A 472 -20.59 -21.36 -28.00
N PRO A 473 -19.34 -21.32 -27.53
CA PRO A 473 -18.41 -22.42 -27.73
C PRO A 473 -18.89 -23.71 -27.07
N ARG A 474 -18.68 -24.82 -27.78
CA ARG A 474 -18.95 -26.15 -27.22
C ARG A 474 -17.91 -26.49 -26.16
N VAL A 475 -18.36 -27.12 -25.08
CA VAL A 475 -17.51 -27.45 -23.94
C VAL A 475 -17.61 -28.93 -23.61
N LYS A 476 -16.46 -29.56 -23.39
CA LYS A 476 -16.34 -30.95 -22.92
C LYS A 476 -16.79 -31.07 -21.47
N ASP A 477 -18.10 -31.06 -21.23
CA ASP A 477 -18.68 -31.19 -19.91
C ASP A 477 -19.71 -32.32 -19.81
N LYS A 478 -19.25 -33.47 -19.31
CA LYS A 478 -20.07 -34.67 -19.15
C LYS A 478 -21.15 -34.55 -18.07
N THR A 479 -21.09 -33.53 -17.22
CA THR A 479 -21.87 -33.42 -15.96
C THR A 479 -22.83 -32.23 -15.92
N GLY A 480 -22.84 -31.38 -16.95
CA GLY A 480 -23.57 -30.12 -16.97
C GLY A 480 -23.07 -29.10 -15.92
N ALA A 481 -21.91 -29.33 -15.31
CA ALA A 481 -21.32 -28.45 -14.31
C ALA A 481 -20.95 -27.06 -14.89
N VAL A 482 -20.45 -27.01 -16.12
CA VAL A 482 -20.18 -25.78 -16.88
C VAL A 482 -21.50 -25.11 -17.23
N GLN A 483 -22.45 -25.85 -17.80
CA GLN A 483 -23.75 -25.31 -18.21
C GLN A 483 -24.46 -24.62 -17.03
N ARG A 484 -24.48 -25.23 -15.84
CA ARG A 484 -25.08 -24.60 -14.64
C ARG A 484 -24.40 -23.31 -14.20
N ARG A 485 -23.17 -23.05 -14.64
CA ARG A 485 -22.43 -21.80 -14.39
C ARG A 485 -22.65 -20.75 -15.46
N LEU A 486 -23.30 -21.06 -16.59
CA LEU A 486 -23.55 -20.08 -17.64
C LEU A 486 -24.85 -19.30 -17.38
N LEU A 487 -24.84 -18.05 -17.83
CA LEU A 487 -25.99 -17.19 -18.12
C LEU A 487 -25.79 -16.68 -19.54
N ILE A 488 -26.60 -17.21 -20.47
CA ILE A 488 -26.54 -16.83 -21.89
C ILE A 488 -27.62 -15.77 -22.12
N ILE A 489 -27.21 -14.53 -22.35
CA ILE A 489 -28.09 -13.38 -22.44
C ILE A 489 -28.24 -13.01 -23.92
N PRO A 490 -29.43 -13.19 -24.52
CA PRO A 490 -29.63 -12.91 -25.93
C PRO A 490 -29.88 -11.42 -26.18
N PHE A 491 -29.01 -10.80 -26.97
CA PHE A 491 -29.15 -9.43 -27.47
C PHE A 491 -29.89 -9.47 -28.80
N LYS A 492 -31.21 -9.32 -28.71
CA LYS A 492 -32.15 -9.37 -29.86
C LYS A 492 -32.55 -7.99 -30.38
N ALA A 493 -32.08 -6.92 -29.74
CA ALA A 493 -32.33 -5.56 -30.19
C ALA A 493 -31.73 -5.35 -31.58
N LYS A 494 -32.27 -4.38 -32.32
CA LYS A 494 -31.73 -3.96 -33.60
C LYS A 494 -31.56 -2.44 -33.57
N PHE A 495 -30.36 -1.99 -33.97
CA PHE A 495 -30.00 -0.59 -34.06
C PHE A 495 -29.63 -0.30 -35.51
N THR A 496 -30.56 0.26 -36.26
CA THR A 496 -30.36 0.59 -37.69
C THR A 496 -30.41 2.09 -37.92
N ALA A 497 -29.77 2.57 -38.99
CA ALA A 497 -29.77 3.99 -39.36
C ALA A 497 -31.18 4.56 -39.61
N ASP A 498 -32.15 3.69 -39.91
CA ASP A 498 -33.55 4.05 -40.11
C ASP A 498 -34.33 4.21 -38.79
N ASP A 499 -33.76 3.83 -37.65
CA ASP A 499 -34.44 4.01 -36.36
C ASP A 499 -34.49 5.50 -36.00
N PRO A 500 -35.64 6.05 -35.58
CA PRO A 500 -35.77 7.46 -35.21
C PRO A 500 -34.84 7.91 -34.08
N ASP A 501 -34.43 6.97 -33.23
CA ASP A 501 -33.53 7.16 -32.09
C ASP A 501 -32.10 6.66 -32.37
N PHE A 502 -31.76 6.33 -33.62
CA PHE A 502 -30.43 5.90 -33.99
C PHE A 502 -29.39 7.01 -33.72
N ARG A 503 -28.36 6.65 -32.96
CA ARG A 503 -27.25 7.53 -32.62
C ARG A 503 -25.95 6.80 -33.00
N PRO A 504 -25.23 7.23 -34.05
CA PRO A 504 -24.01 6.54 -34.49
C PRO A 504 -22.92 6.58 -33.40
N ASP A 505 -22.86 7.66 -32.63
CA ASP A 505 -21.88 7.89 -31.58
C ASP A 505 -22.39 7.55 -30.17
N ILE A 506 -23.51 6.81 -30.05
CA ILE A 506 -24.15 6.50 -28.76
C ILE A 506 -23.18 5.91 -27.75
N LYS A 507 -22.22 5.11 -28.23
CA LYS A 507 -21.16 4.51 -27.43
C LYS A 507 -20.36 5.57 -26.67
N TYR A 508 -20.03 6.69 -27.31
CA TYR A 508 -19.28 7.79 -26.69
C TYR A 508 -20.18 8.69 -25.85
N GLU A 509 -21.41 8.94 -26.28
CA GLU A 509 -22.41 9.70 -25.52
C GLU A 509 -22.75 9.06 -24.17
N LEU A 510 -22.59 7.74 -24.05
CA LEU A 510 -22.81 6.98 -22.82
C LEU A 510 -21.59 6.93 -21.90
N ARG A 511 -20.43 7.46 -22.29
CA ARG A 511 -19.20 7.50 -21.45
C ARG A 511 -19.14 8.68 -20.48
N THR A 512 -20.27 9.36 -20.28
CA THR A 512 -20.35 10.56 -19.45
C THR A 512 -20.45 10.22 -17.96
N LYS A 513 -20.14 11.20 -17.11
CA LYS A 513 -20.24 11.07 -15.65
C LYS A 513 -21.65 10.69 -15.23
N GLU A 514 -22.66 11.34 -15.80
CA GLU A 514 -24.09 11.14 -15.48
C GLU A 514 -24.54 9.71 -15.81
N SER A 515 -24.08 9.18 -16.95
CA SER A 515 -24.33 7.79 -17.35
C SER A 515 -23.72 6.80 -16.35
N MET A 516 -22.45 7.01 -15.98
CA MET A 516 -21.74 6.11 -15.06
C MET A 516 -22.32 6.14 -13.65
N GLU A 517 -22.67 7.32 -13.12
CA GLU A 517 -23.36 7.44 -11.83
C GLU A 517 -24.73 6.74 -11.85
N TYR A 518 -25.49 6.86 -12.94
CA TYR A 518 -26.75 6.15 -13.09
C TYR A 518 -26.58 4.63 -13.13
N LEU A 519 -25.60 4.13 -13.89
CA LEU A 519 -25.26 2.71 -13.95
C LEU A 519 -24.78 2.17 -12.59
N ILE A 520 -24.08 2.97 -11.78
CA ILE A 520 -23.74 2.61 -10.41
C ILE A 520 -25.01 2.31 -9.60
N LEU A 521 -26.02 3.19 -9.66
CA LEU A 521 -27.27 2.96 -8.91
C LEU A 521 -28.01 1.71 -9.37
N LEU A 522 -28.11 1.50 -10.68
CA LEU A 522 -28.71 0.29 -11.24
C LEU A 522 -27.94 -0.96 -10.81
N GLY A 523 -26.61 -0.92 -10.89
CA GLY A 523 -25.74 -2.00 -10.46
C GLY A 523 -25.87 -2.31 -8.97
N LEU A 524 -25.89 -1.30 -8.09
CA LEU A 524 -26.07 -1.51 -6.65
C LEU A 524 -27.43 -2.15 -6.33
N LYS A 525 -28.50 -1.71 -6.99
CA LYS A 525 -29.82 -2.34 -6.87
C LYS A 525 -29.81 -3.79 -7.37
N GLY A 526 -29.20 -4.04 -8.52
CA GLY A 526 -29.04 -5.38 -9.09
C GLY A 526 -28.23 -6.31 -8.18
N LEU A 527 -27.11 -5.82 -7.64
CA LEU A 527 -26.27 -6.59 -6.73
C LEU A 527 -27.03 -6.98 -5.45
N LYS A 528 -27.77 -6.04 -4.83
CA LYS A 528 -28.61 -6.36 -3.66
C LYS A 528 -29.61 -7.46 -3.96
N ARG A 529 -30.28 -7.37 -5.11
CA ARG A 529 -31.26 -8.36 -5.57
C ARG A 529 -30.62 -9.75 -5.69
N ILE A 530 -29.41 -9.85 -6.26
CA ILE A 530 -28.68 -11.12 -6.35
C ILE A 530 -28.28 -11.65 -4.97
N LEU A 531 -27.73 -10.80 -4.10
CA LEU A 531 -27.26 -11.21 -2.77
C LEU A 531 -28.42 -11.69 -1.89
N GLN A 532 -29.57 -11.02 -1.95
CA GLN A 532 -30.79 -11.42 -1.24
C GLN A 532 -31.36 -12.73 -1.78
N ASN A 533 -31.48 -12.85 -3.11
CA ASN A 533 -32.10 -14.01 -3.74
C ASN A 533 -31.16 -15.22 -3.87
N LYS A 534 -29.85 -15.01 -3.73
CA LYS A 534 -28.77 -15.97 -3.98
C LYS A 534 -28.79 -16.57 -5.40
N LYS A 535 -29.40 -15.85 -6.34
CA LYS A 535 -29.52 -16.20 -7.77
C LYS A 535 -29.83 -14.96 -8.58
N PHE A 536 -29.53 -15.04 -9.88
CA PHE A 536 -29.97 -14.05 -10.86
C PHE A 536 -31.48 -14.15 -11.10
N THR A 537 -32.07 -13.06 -11.58
CA THR A 537 -33.44 -13.02 -12.07
C THR A 537 -33.63 -14.09 -13.15
N LYS A 538 -34.74 -14.81 -13.03
CA LYS A 538 -35.12 -15.85 -13.99
C LYS A 538 -35.70 -15.15 -15.22
N SER A 539 -35.16 -15.44 -16.40
CA SER A 539 -35.71 -14.96 -17.67
C SER A 539 -36.04 -16.13 -18.57
N ILE A 540 -37.25 -16.13 -19.15
CA ILE A 540 -37.68 -17.17 -20.10
C ILE A 540 -36.71 -17.24 -21.29
N GLN A 541 -36.25 -16.09 -21.78
CA GLN A 541 -35.34 -16.03 -22.92
C GLN A 541 -33.96 -16.59 -22.57
N VAL A 542 -33.40 -16.26 -21.41
CA VAL A 542 -32.11 -16.81 -20.94
C VAL A 542 -32.20 -18.33 -20.73
N GLU A 543 -33.33 -18.82 -20.21
CA GLU A 543 -33.54 -20.27 -20.05
C GLU A 543 -33.68 -20.98 -21.39
N HIS A 544 -34.31 -20.34 -22.38
CA HIS A 544 -34.40 -20.85 -23.73
C HIS A 544 -33.01 -20.97 -24.38
N GLU A 545 -32.20 -19.91 -24.33
CA GLU A 545 -30.81 -19.94 -24.84
C GLU A 545 -29.97 -21.04 -24.16
N LEU A 546 -30.14 -21.24 -22.85
CA LEU A 546 -29.41 -22.29 -22.12
C LEU A 546 -29.84 -23.71 -22.52
N LYS A 547 -31.12 -23.91 -22.86
CA LYS A 547 -31.64 -25.19 -23.36
C LYS A 547 -31.17 -25.47 -24.78
N GLU A 548 -31.21 -24.47 -25.66
CA GLU A 548 -30.70 -24.60 -27.02
C GLU A 548 -29.19 -24.89 -27.02
N TYR A 549 -28.43 -24.19 -26.17
CA TYR A 549 -27.03 -24.53 -25.95
C TYR A 549 -26.81 -25.97 -25.47
N GLU A 550 -27.69 -26.52 -24.61
CA GLU A 550 -27.57 -27.91 -24.18
C GLU A 550 -27.68 -28.90 -25.34
N LYS A 551 -28.64 -28.65 -26.25
CA LYS A 551 -28.83 -29.46 -27.47
C LYS A 551 -27.59 -29.39 -28.35
N THR A 552 -27.13 -28.18 -28.69
CA THR A 552 -25.93 -27.98 -29.54
C THR A 552 -24.66 -28.56 -28.90
N ASN A 553 -24.51 -28.44 -27.59
CA ASN A 553 -23.33 -28.94 -26.89
C ASN A 553 -23.32 -30.47 -26.82
N ASN A 554 -24.49 -31.11 -26.74
CA ASN A 554 -24.65 -32.55 -26.61
C ASN A 554 -25.45 -33.16 -27.79
N PRO A 555 -24.75 -33.58 -28.86
CA PRO A 555 -25.34 -34.19 -30.06
C PRO A 555 -26.24 -35.41 -29.80
N ILE A 556 -26.10 -36.06 -28.63
CA ILE A 556 -26.94 -37.20 -28.26
C ILE A 556 -28.40 -36.77 -28.04
N ILE A 557 -28.63 -35.55 -27.56
CA ILE A 557 -29.99 -35.04 -27.31
C ILE A 557 -30.73 -34.91 -28.63
N GLU A 558 -30.13 -34.19 -29.58
CA GLU A 558 -30.67 -34.00 -30.92
C GLU A 558 -30.82 -35.33 -31.66
N PHE A 559 -29.81 -36.22 -31.58
CA PHE A 559 -29.91 -37.58 -32.11
C PHE A 559 -31.09 -38.35 -31.52
N TYR A 560 -31.31 -38.30 -30.20
CA TYR A 560 -32.41 -39.04 -29.59
C TYR A 560 -33.77 -38.47 -29.98
N GLU A 561 -33.91 -37.15 -30.07
CA GLU A 561 -35.15 -36.50 -30.52
C GLU A 561 -35.54 -36.93 -31.95
N GLU A 562 -34.57 -37.13 -32.84
CA GLU A 562 -34.82 -37.58 -34.23
C GLU A 562 -34.96 -39.11 -34.36
N TYR A 563 -34.24 -39.89 -33.56
CA TYR A 563 -34.14 -41.35 -33.69
C TYR A 563 -34.82 -42.13 -32.56
N GLU A 564 -35.62 -41.52 -31.68
CA GLU A 564 -36.21 -42.17 -30.48
C GLU A 564 -36.82 -43.55 -30.79
N THR A 565 -37.61 -43.64 -31.86
CA THR A 565 -38.30 -44.87 -32.29
C THR A 565 -37.37 -45.98 -32.78
N GLN A 566 -36.10 -45.66 -33.06
CA GLN A 566 -35.07 -46.56 -33.56
C GLN A 566 -34.04 -46.93 -32.47
N VAL A 567 -34.27 -46.54 -31.21
CA VAL A 567 -33.39 -46.86 -30.09
C VAL A 567 -33.84 -48.12 -29.35
N GLU A 568 -35.15 -48.28 -29.14
CA GLU A 568 -35.68 -49.37 -28.33
C GLU A 568 -35.61 -50.73 -29.05
N ASN A 569 -35.20 -51.77 -28.32
CA ASN A 569 -35.00 -53.14 -28.80
C ASN A 569 -33.93 -53.30 -29.89
N GLU A 570 -33.18 -52.25 -30.22
CA GLU A 570 -32.13 -52.28 -31.22
C GLU A 570 -30.75 -52.61 -30.62
N PRO A 571 -29.87 -53.31 -31.35
CA PRO A 571 -28.49 -53.54 -30.92
C PRO A 571 -27.73 -52.24 -30.68
N THR A 572 -27.03 -52.14 -29.55
CA THR A 572 -26.27 -50.94 -29.16
C THR A 572 -25.24 -50.51 -30.21
N LYS A 573 -24.76 -51.46 -31.03
CA LYS A 573 -23.85 -51.18 -32.15
C LYS A 573 -24.55 -50.49 -33.33
N ASN A 574 -25.77 -50.89 -33.65
CA ASN A 574 -26.55 -50.32 -34.75
C ASN A 574 -26.95 -48.88 -34.40
N VAL A 575 -27.50 -48.67 -33.20
CA VAL A 575 -27.87 -47.34 -32.72
C VAL A 575 -26.66 -46.40 -32.70
N TYR A 576 -25.48 -46.89 -32.27
CA TYR A 576 -24.26 -46.09 -32.32
C TYR A 576 -23.78 -45.80 -33.76
N LYS A 577 -23.97 -46.72 -34.70
CA LYS A 577 -23.66 -46.47 -36.11
C LYS A 577 -24.53 -45.34 -36.66
N ASN A 578 -25.84 -45.37 -36.37
CA ASN A 578 -26.76 -44.29 -36.74
C ASN A 578 -26.32 -42.96 -36.10
N TYR A 579 -25.87 -42.98 -34.84
CA TYR A 579 -25.33 -41.80 -34.18
C TYR A 579 -24.04 -41.26 -34.83
N LEU A 580 -23.14 -42.13 -35.29
CA LEU A 580 -21.95 -41.71 -36.04
C LEU A 580 -22.32 -41.05 -37.37
N GLU A 581 -23.28 -41.63 -38.10
CA GLU A 581 -23.80 -41.07 -39.35
C GLU A 581 -24.48 -39.72 -39.10
N PHE A 582 -25.32 -39.62 -38.07
CA PHE A 582 -25.94 -38.37 -37.63
C PHE A 582 -24.89 -37.30 -37.31
N CYS A 583 -23.86 -37.65 -36.53
CA CYS A 583 -22.80 -36.70 -36.18
C CYS A 583 -22.03 -36.24 -37.42
N LEU A 584 -21.74 -37.15 -38.35
CA LEU A 584 -21.05 -36.81 -39.60
C LEU A 584 -21.88 -35.86 -40.46
N ASN A 585 -23.18 -36.13 -40.62
CA ASN A 585 -24.09 -35.31 -41.43
C ASN A 585 -24.27 -33.89 -40.86
N ASN A 586 -24.16 -33.74 -39.53
CA ASN A 586 -24.33 -32.47 -38.83
C ASN A 586 -23.00 -31.78 -38.47
N ASN A 587 -21.86 -32.27 -38.96
CA ASN A 587 -20.52 -31.78 -38.61
C ASN A 587 -20.24 -31.76 -37.09
N LEU A 588 -20.79 -32.72 -36.35
CA LEU A 588 -20.62 -32.88 -34.92
C LEU A 588 -19.53 -33.92 -34.60
N GLN A 589 -18.79 -33.71 -33.51
CA GLN A 589 -17.85 -34.70 -32.99
C GLN A 589 -18.59 -35.78 -32.17
N PRO A 590 -18.51 -37.07 -32.53
CA PRO A 590 -19.20 -38.14 -31.82
C PRO A 590 -18.51 -38.51 -30.51
N LEU A 591 -19.32 -38.90 -29.51
CA LEU A 591 -18.84 -39.56 -28.30
C LEU A 591 -18.41 -41.00 -28.60
N SER A 592 -17.58 -41.59 -27.72
CA SER A 592 -17.21 -43.01 -27.86
C SER A 592 -18.41 -43.94 -27.63
N HIS A 593 -18.39 -45.16 -28.20
CA HIS A 593 -19.48 -46.14 -28.08
C HIS A 593 -19.95 -46.36 -26.64
N ILE A 594 -18.99 -46.48 -25.71
CA ILE A 594 -19.26 -46.68 -24.29
C ILE A 594 -19.94 -45.46 -23.68
N GLU A 595 -19.43 -44.27 -23.95
CA GLU A 595 -19.98 -43.03 -23.39
C GLU A 595 -21.36 -42.71 -24.00
N PHE A 596 -21.53 -42.92 -25.30
CA PHE A 596 -22.82 -42.85 -25.98
C PHE A 596 -23.85 -43.74 -25.31
N SER A 597 -23.52 -45.02 -25.15
CA SER A 597 -24.43 -46.00 -24.54
C SER A 597 -24.78 -45.65 -23.10
N ARG A 598 -23.81 -45.11 -22.34
CA ARG A 598 -24.03 -44.62 -20.96
C ARG A 598 -24.93 -43.38 -20.91
N GLN A 599 -24.82 -42.47 -21.89
CA GLN A 599 -25.66 -41.26 -21.94
C GLN A 599 -27.09 -41.60 -22.36
N ILE A 600 -27.29 -42.52 -23.32
CA ILE A 600 -28.62 -42.99 -23.71
C ILE A 600 -29.36 -43.62 -22.51
N THR A 601 -28.70 -44.51 -21.77
CA THR A 601 -29.30 -45.14 -20.58
C THR A 601 -29.60 -44.13 -19.49
N LYS A 602 -28.65 -43.24 -19.19
CA LYS A 602 -28.78 -42.26 -18.09
C LYS A 602 -29.80 -41.15 -18.38
N ARG A 603 -29.88 -40.64 -19.60
CA ARG A 603 -30.70 -39.46 -19.95
C ARG A 603 -32.12 -39.82 -20.36
N PHE A 604 -32.30 -40.94 -21.05
CA PHE A 604 -33.60 -41.30 -21.65
C PHE A 604 -34.23 -42.54 -21.05
N GLY A 605 -33.69 -43.04 -19.92
CA GLY A 605 -34.30 -44.11 -19.15
C GLY A 605 -34.26 -45.46 -19.86
N TYR A 606 -33.09 -45.87 -20.36
CA TYR A 606 -32.87 -47.21 -20.92
C TYR A 606 -31.97 -48.05 -20.01
N LYS A 607 -32.06 -49.36 -20.15
CA LYS A 607 -31.07 -50.34 -19.69
C LYS A 607 -30.52 -51.13 -20.88
N ILE A 608 -29.32 -51.69 -20.72
CA ILE A 608 -28.71 -52.56 -21.72
C ILE A 608 -28.84 -54.00 -21.24
N ILE A 609 -29.49 -54.85 -22.03
CA ILE A 609 -29.60 -56.29 -21.75
C ILE A 609 -28.99 -57.11 -22.87
N ASP A 610 -28.61 -58.34 -22.55
CA ASP A 610 -28.20 -59.33 -23.53
C ASP A 610 -29.44 -60.07 -24.08
N LYS A 611 -29.66 -60.03 -25.39
CA LYS A 611 -30.75 -60.76 -26.08
C LYS A 611 -30.18 -61.62 -27.21
N LYS A 612 -30.72 -62.83 -27.40
CA LYS A 612 -30.40 -63.66 -28.57
C LYS A 612 -31.33 -63.30 -29.73
N ILE A 613 -30.75 -62.98 -30.89
CA ILE A 613 -31.45 -62.74 -32.15
C ILE A 613 -30.76 -63.64 -33.19
N ASP A 614 -31.52 -64.52 -33.84
CA ASP A 614 -31.01 -65.49 -34.83
C ASP A 614 -29.79 -66.30 -34.36
N GLY A 615 -29.83 -66.77 -33.12
CA GLY A 615 -28.76 -67.59 -32.51
C GLY A 615 -27.52 -66.81 -32.07
N LYS A 616 -27.39 -65.52 -32.41
CA LYS A 616 -26.28 -64.65 -32.00
C LYS A 616 -26.68 -63.77 -30.80
N LYS A 617 -25.73 -63.53 -29.90
CA LYS A 617 -25.93 -62.72 -28.69
C LYS A 617 -25.68 -61.24 -29.00
N TYR A 618 -26.67 -60.39 -28.78
CA TYR A 618 -26.60 -58.94 -28.95
C TYR A 618 -26.81 -58.24 -27.61
N ARG A 619 -26.17 -57.08 -27.46
CA ARG A 619 -26.52 -56.09 -26.43
C ARG A 619 -27.53 -55.14 -27.05
N ILE A 620 -28.69 -54.99 -26.43
CA ILE A 620 -29.78 -54.13 -26.93
C ILE A 620 -30.18 -53.10 -25.88
N PHE A 621 -30.69 -51.95 -26.33
CA PHE A 621 -31.34 -50.99 -25.43
C PHE A 621 -32.79 -51.41 -25.18
N VAL A 622 -33.24 -51.36 -23.93
CA VAL A 622 -34.64 -51.61 -23.54
C VAL A 622 -35.08 -50.51 -22.60
N LYS A 623 -36.25 -49.92 -22.83
CA LYS A 623 -36.79 -48.85 -21.99
C LYS A 623 -37.02 -49.39 -20.57
N LEU A 624 -36.74 -48.56 -19.56
CA LEU A 624 -36.80 -48.95 -18.14
C LEU A 624 -38.21 -49.29 -17.68
#